data_AF-A0A4R1LXK4-F1
#
_entry.id   AF-A0A4R1LXK4-F1
#
_cell.length_a   1.000
_cell.length_b   1.000
_cell.length_c   1.000
_cell.angle_alpha   90.00
_cell.angle_beta   90.00
_cell.angle_gamma   90.00
#
_symmetry.space_group_name_H-M   'P 1'
#
loop_
_entity.id
_entity.type
_entity.pdbx_description
1 polymer ?
#
loop_
_entity_poly.entity_id
_entity_poly.type
_entity_poly.pdbx_seq_one_letter_code
_entity_poly.pdbx_strand_id
1 'polypeptide(L)'
;MSSKYALSVSLTEHLCHFVDTQVASGRYRTASEVVREALRLLESQFSSPAPTAQNAVASGDANGAKAVETNARPLQAQKRGRGL
;
A
#
# COMPACT_ATOMS: atom_id res chain seq x y z
N MET A 1 -8.92 28.93 6.30
CA MET A 1 -8.13 29.23 5.09
C MET A 1 -7.02 28.19 5.00
N SER A 2 -6.83 27.53 3.86
CA SER A 2 -5.73 26.55 3.72
C SER A 2 -4.42 27.33 3.58
N SER A 3 -3.53 27.23 4.58
CA SER A 3 -2.23 27.90 4.57
C SER A 3 -1.30 27.17 3.60
N LYS A 4 -0.92 27.83 2.50
CA LYS A 4 0.07 27.30 1.56
C LYS A 4 1.47 27.51 2.14
N TYR A 5 2.14 26.42 2.52
CA TYR A 5 3.54 26.42 2.95
C TYR A 5 4.45 26.05 1.77
N ALA A 6 5.56 26.78 1.59
CA ALA A 6 6.55 26.51 0.56
C ALA A 6 7.88 26.16 1.23
N LEU A 7 8.47 25.02 0.85
CA LEU A 7 9.75 24.54 1.34
C LEU A 7 10.66 24.26 0.15
N SER A 8 11.87 24.82 0.18
CA SER A 8 12.92 24.52 -0.80
C SER A 8 13.82 23.41 -0.26
N VAL A 9 14.02 22.35 -1.04
CA VAL A 9 14.85 21.19 -0.66
C VAL A 9 15.80 20.85 -1.81
N SER A 10 16.99 20.39 -1.48
CA SER A 10 17.95 19.86 -2.47
C SER A 10 17.73 18.37 -2.64
N LEU A 11 17.67 17.90 -3.89
CA LEU A 11 17.52 16.49 -4.25
C LEU A 11 18.78 16.02 -5.00
N THR A 12 19.03 14.71 -4.96
CA THR A 12 20.06 14.09 -5.82
C THR A 12 19.58 14.06 -7.27
N GLU A 13 20.51 13.98 -8.22
CA GLU A 13 20.21 13.92 -9.66
C GLU A 13 19.20 12.80 -10.00
N HIS A 14 19.40 11.62 -9.42
CA HIS A 14 18.50 10.49 -9.59
C HIS A 14 17.05 10.80 -9.15
N LEU A 15 16.88 11.49 -8.02
CA LEU A 15 15.55 11.87 -7.53
C LEU A 15 14.93 12.98 -8.38
N CYS A 16 15.72 13.92 -8.91
CA CYS A 16 15.23 14.90 -9.87
C CYS A 16 14.68 14.22 -11.12
N HIS A 17 15.45 13.30 -11.72
CA HIS A 17 15.01 12.55 -12.89
C HIS A 17 13.74 11.74 -12.60
N PHE A 18 13.67 11.09 -11.43
CA PHE A 18 12.44 10.40 -11.01
C PHE A 18 11.24 11.35 -10.98
N VAL A 19 11.35 12.51 -10.34
CA VAL A 19 10.25 13.49 -10.28
C VAL A 19 9.84 13.96 -11.68
N ASP A 20 10.80 14.26 -12.55
CA ASP A 20 10.53 14.67 -13.94
C ASP A 20 9.81 13.59 -14.73
N THR A 21 10.23 12.33 -14.63
CA THR A 21 9.53 11.21 -15.30
C THR A 21 8.10 11.05 -14.81
N GLN A 22 7.86 11.24 -13.51
CA GLN A 22 6.52 11.16 -12.92
C GLN A 22 5.61 12.28 -13.40
N VAL A 23 6.13 13.50 -13.57
CA VAL A 23 5.37 14.63 -14.14
C VAL A 23 5.15 14.43 -15.64
N ALA A 24 6.18 14.01 -16.39
CA ALA A 24 6.11 13.75 -17.82
C ALA A 24 5.13 12.62 -18.18
N SER A 25 4.96 11.64 -17.29
CA SER A 25 3.94 10.60 -17.45
C SER A 25 2.50 11.12 -17.42
N GLY A 26 2.28 12.37 -17.00
CA GLY A 26 0.96 12.97 -16.82
C GLY A 26 0.24 12.55 -15.54
N ARG A 27 0.83 11.66 -14.72
CA ARG A 27 0.23 11.22 -13.45
C ARG A 27 0.18 12.33 -12.40
N TYR A 28 1.08 13.30 -12.49
CA TYR A 28 1.15 14.47 -11.61
C TYR A 28 1.35 15.74 -12.44
N ARG A 29 0.74 16.86 -12.03
CA ARG A 29 0.87 18.13 -12.76
C ARG A 29 2.11 18.91 -12.36
N THR A 30 2.61 18.69 -11.14
CA THR A 30 3.73 19.43 -10.56
C THR A 30 4.66 18.53 -9.75
N ALA A 31 5.94 18.91 -9.67
CA ALA A 31 6.91 18.26 -8.79
C ALA A 31 6.44 18.24 -7.32
N SER A 32 5.80 19.31 -6.87
CA SER A 32 5.29 19.39 -5.50
C SER A 32 4.19 18.36 -5.20
N GLU A 33 3.42 17.91 -6.19
CA GLU A 33 2.46 16.81 -6.00
C GLU A 33 3.17 15.47 -5.82
N VAL A 34 4.19 15.19 -6.64
CA VAL A 34 5.01 13.98 -6.51
C VAL A 34 5.63 13.90 -5.12
N VAL A 35 6.23 15.01 -4.65
CA VAL A 35 6.88 15.08 -3.35
C VAL A 35 5.88 14.89 -2.21
N ARG A 36 4.68 15.48 -2.29
CA ARG A 36 3.65 15.30 -1.25
C ARG A 36 3.19 13.84 -1.15
N GLU A 37 2.95 13.18 -2.27
CA GLU A 37 2.56 11.76 -2.25
C GLU A 37 3.69 10.86 -1.73
N ALA A 38 4.93 11.13 -2.12
CA ALA A 38 6.09 10.40 -1.60
C ALA A 38 6.22 10.56 -0.07
N LEU A 39 6.05 11.78 0.45
CA LEU A 39 6.08 12.04 1.89
C LEU A 39 4.90 11.41 2.63
N ARG A 40 3.69 11.40 2.04
CA ARG A 40 2.52 10.72 2.61
C ARG A 40 2.77 9.21 2.75
N LEU A 41 3.38 8.60 1.74
CA LEU A 41 3.76 7.20 1.77
C LEU A 41 4.89 6.92 2.77
N LEU A 42 5.84 7.85 2.91
CA LEU A 42 6.89 7.77 3.93
C LEU A 42 6.29 7.83 5.34
N GLU A 43 5.41 8.81 5.59
CA GLU A 43 4.69 8.97 6.86
C GLU A 43 3.87 7.72 7.19
N SER A 44 3.19 7.12 6.22
CA SER A 44 2.45 5.87 6.46
C SER A 44 3.33 4.67 6.85
N GLN A 45 4.61 4.66 6.46
CA GLN A 45 5.55 3.60 6.83
C GLN A 45 6.13 3.81 8.23
N PHE A 46 6.37 5.07 8.61
CA PHE A 46 6.93 5.41 9.92
C PHE A 46 5.87 5.63 11.01
N SER A 47 4.64 5.94 10.62
CA SER A 47 3.50 6.02 11.52
C SER A 47 2.96 4.60 11.70
N SER A 48 3.36 3.96 12.81
CA SER A 48 2.79 2.69 13.27
C SER A 48 1.26 2.69 13.07
N PRO A 49 0.62 1.65 12.50
CA PRO A 49 -0.81 1.64 12.27
C PRO A 49 -1.56 1.64 13.61
N ALA A 50 -1.89 2.82 14.13
CA ALA A 50 -3.04 2.96 15.01
C ALA A 50 -4.28 2.68 14.14
N PRO A 51 -5.14 1.72 14.52
CA PRO A 51 -6.20 1.24 13.64
C PRO A 51 -7.27 2.31 13.43
N THR A 52 -7.62 2.50 12.16
CA THR A 52 -8.96 2.62 11.59
C THR A 52 -9.95 3.60 12.25
N ALA A 53 -10.46 4.54 11.46
CA ALA A 53 -11.91 4.60 11.13
C ALA A 53 -12.28 5.93 10.46
N GLN A 54 -12.08 6.06 9.14
CA GLN A 54 -12.91 6.95 8.31
C GLN A 54 -13.13 6.30 6.93
N ASN A 55 -13.68 5.09 6.93
CA ASN A 55 -14.54 4.66 5.83
C ASN A 55 -15.98 5.01 6.24
N ALA A 56 -16.41 6.21 5.89
CA ALA A 56 -17.78 6.65 6.06
C ALA A 56 -18.18 7.53 4.88
N VAL A 57 -18.22 6.95 3.68
CA VAL A 57 -19.15 7.40 2.64
C VAL A 57 -19.70 6.18 1.90
N ALA A 58 -20.98 5.95 2.15
CA ALA A 58 -21.80 4.91 1.58
C ALA A 58 -21.97 5.07 0.05
N SER A 59 -21.94 3.94 -0.66
CA SER A 59 -22.62 3.59 -1.91
C SER A 59 -22.09 2.20 -2.28
N GLY A 60 -22.86 1.10 -2.20
CA GLY A 60 -24.02 0.82 -3.03
C GLY A 60 -23.63 -0.26 -4.05
N ASP A 61 -24.25 -1.44 -3.92
CA ASP A 61 -24.31 -2.56 -4.88
C ASP A 61 -23.12 -3.54 -5.09
N ALA A 62 -23.34 -4.74 -4.52
CA ALA A 62 -23.52 -6.01 -5.23
C ALA A 62 -22.36 -6.74 -5.95
N ASN A 63 -22.19 -7.99 -5.49
CA ASN A 63 -22.06 -9.22 -6.30
C ASN A 63 -20.66 -9.68 -6.77
N GLY A 64 -20.35 -10.96 -6.52
CA GLY A 64 -19.30 -11.68 -7.24
C GLY A 64 -18.52 -12.73 -6.45
N ALA A 65 -19.17 -13.84 -6.09
CA ALA A 65 -18.54 -15.01 -5.49
C ALA A 65 -17.54 -15.73 -6.41
N LYS A 66 -16.41 -16.17 -5.84
CA LYS A 66 -15.59 -17.35 -6.22
C LYS A 66 -14.57 -17.59 -5.09
N ALA A 67 -14.67 -18.58 -4.18
CA ALA A 67 -14.72 -20.04 -4.34
C ALA A 67 -13.73 -20.52 -5.42
N VAL A 68 -12.77 -21.42 -5.21
CA VAL A 68 -12.38 -22.39 -4.17
C VAL A 68 -11.03 -22.91 -4.71
N GLU A 69 -10.03 -23.23 -3.88
CA GLU A 69 -9.19 -24.43 -4.14
C GLU A 69 -8.42 -24.83 -2.86
N THR A 70 -8.96 -25.83 -2.16
CA THR A 70 -8.34 -26.49 -1.02
C THR A 70 -7.45 -27.62 -1.53
N ASN A 71 -6.12 -27.52 -1.39
CA ASN A 71 -5.26 -28.67 -1.64
C ASN A 71 -5.07 -29.48 -0.35
N ALA A 72 -5.91 -30.50 -0.21
CA ALA A 72 -5.70 -31.58 0.73
C ALA A 72 -4.65 -32.56 0.16
N ARG A 73 -3.62 -32.90 0.94
CA ARG A 73 -2.87 -34.15 0.77
C ARG A 73 -2.84 -34.93 2.08
N PRO A 74 -3.36 -36.18 2.09
CA PRO A 74 -3.45 -37.00 3.29
C PRO A 74 -2.28 -37.99 3.44
N LEU A 75 -2.27 -38.64 4.62
CA LEU A 75 -1.63 -39.90 5.01
C LEU A 75 -0.14 -39.85 5.42
N GLN A 76 0.08 -39.69 6.73
CA GLN A 76 1.17 -40.38 7.41
C GLN A 76 0.59 -41.50 8.28
N ALA A 77 0.79 -42.73 7.81
CA ALA A 77 0.60 -43.93 8.59
C ALA A 77 1.89 -44.18 9.39
N GLN A 78 1.84 -44.07 10.72
CA GLN A 78 2.91 -44.60 11.56
C GLN A 78 2.31 -45.56 12.58
N LYS A 79 2.35 -46.84 12.21
CA LYS A 79 2.25 -47.97 13.13
C LYS A 79 3.45 -47.91 14.07
N ARG A 80 3.19 -48.09 15.37
CA ARG A 80 3.75 -49.21 16.15
C ARG A 80 3.27 -49.14 17.61
N GLY A 81 2.27 -49.98 17.88
CA GLY A 81 2.03 -50.48 19.22
C GLY A 81 3.16 -51.42 19.64
N ARG A 82 3.61 -51.25 20.88
CA ARG A 82 4.45 -52.14 21.68
C ARG A 82 4.23 -51.63 23.10
N GLY A 83 3.51 -52.28 24.00
CA GLY A 83 3.29 -53.71 24.18
C GLY A 83 3.79 -54.02 25.58
N LEU A 84 2.81 -54.22 26.48
CA LEU A 84 2.88 -54.83 27.82
C LEU A 84 3.62 -54.05 28.92
#